data_AF-G4RAD8-F1
#
_entry.id   AF-G4RAD8-F1
#
_cell.length_a   1.000
_cell.length_b   1.000
_cell.length_c   1.000
_cell.angle_alpha   90.00
_cell.angle_beta   90.00
_cell.angle_gamma   90.00
#
_symmetry.space_group_name_H-M   'P 1'
#
loop_
_entity.id
_entity.type
_entity.pdbx_description
1 polymer ?
#
loop_
_entity_poly.entity_id
_entity_poly.type
_entity_poly.pdbx_seq_one_letter_code
_entity_poly.pdbx_strand_id
1 'polypeptide(L)'
;MTSLQTYLPTAGRIFLALIFILAGLSKIPAIEGNVGYMEMFGVPGLLIWPTILLEVVGGIMLAIGFKARWAAAALGAFSLVAALIFHTDFSNQMEITNFLKNVAITGGMLYVIAFGPGALAVDARK
;
A
#
# COMPACT_ATOMS: atom_id res chain seq x y z
N MET A 1 22.52 -17.50 3.31
CA MET A 1 21.71 -16.36 3.78
C MET A 1 21.82 -16.29 5.29
N THR A 2 22.03 -15.12 5.86
CA THR A 2 22.02 -14.95 7.33
C THR A 2 20.59 -14.99 7.87
N SER A 3 20.40 -15.24 9.16
CA SER A 3 19.08 -15.16 9.81
C SER A 3 18.42 -13.79 9.57
N LEU A 4 19.21 -12.71 9.61
CA LEU A 4 18.75 -11.35 9.32
C LEU A 4 18.18 -11.20 7.89
N GLN A 5 18.85 -11.76 6.89
CA GLN A 5 18.40 -11.73 5.49
C GLN A 5 17.12 -12.56 5.25
N THR A 6 16.84 -13.52 6.13
CA THR A 6 15.61 -14.34 6.06
C THR A 6 14.43 -13.64 6.71
N TYR A 7 14.63 -13.09 7.91
CA TYR A 7 13.51 -12.58 8.73
C TYR A 7 13.18 -11.11 8.49
N LEU A 8 14.18 -10.22 8.31
CA LEU A 8 13.92 -8.78 8.20
C LEU A 8 13.14 -8.38 6.95
N PRO A 9 13.43 -8.92 5.74
CA PRO A 9 12.62 -8.60 4.56
C PRO A 9 11.16 -9.05 4.73
N THR A 10 10.96 -10.21 5.35
CA THR A 10 9.62 -10.75 5.63
C THR A 10 8.86 -9.84 6.60
N ALA A 11 9.49 -9.42 7.70
CA ALA A 11 8.89 -8.49 8.66
C ALA A 11 8.57 -7.13 8.00
N GLY A 12 9.50 -6.56 7.25
CA GLY A 12 9.30 -5.29 6.53
C GLY A 12 8.12 -5.37 5.55
N ARG A 13 8.01 -6.48 4.82
CA ARG A 13 6.91 -6.73 3.90
C ARG A 13 5.55 -6.86 4.61
N ILE A 14 5.51 -7.51 5.78
CA ILE A 14 4.30 -7.60 6.61
C ILE A 14 3.88 -6.21 7.12
N PHE A 15 4.82 -5.39 7.57
CA PHE A 15 4.53 -4.02 8.04
C PHE A 15 4.02 -3.13 6.91
N LEU A 16 4.63 -3.21 5.72
CA LEU A 16 4.15 -2.52 4.53
C LEU A 16 2.77 -3.01 4.10
N ALA A 17 2.49 -4.31 4.18
CA ALA A 17 1.19 -4.86 3.80
C ALA A 17 0.06 -4.46 4.77
N LEU A 18 0.36 -4.41 6.08
CA LEU A 18 -0.63 -4.18 7.13
C LEU A 18 -1.43 -2.89 6.91
N ILE A 19 -0.76 -1.82 6.49
CA ILE A 19 -1.43 -0.53 6.29
C ILE A 19 -2.50 -0.61 5.20
N PHE A 20 -2.24 -1.33 4.10
CA PHE A 20 -3.21 -1.47 3.01
C PHE A 20 -4.35 -2.40 3.39
N ILE A 21 -4.06 -3.52 4.04
CA ILE A 21 -5.12 -4.46 4.47
C ILE A 21 -6.10 -3.74 5.41
N LEU A 22 -5.58 -3.02 6.41
CA LEU A 22 -6.43 -2.28 7.35
C LEU A 22 -7.14 -1.11 6.67
N ALA A 23 -6.47 -0.36 5.80
CA ALA A 23 -7.07 0.76 5.07
C ALA A 23 -8.16 0.32 4.09
N GLY A 24 -8.02 -0.82 3.44
CA GLY A 24 -9.02 -1.36 2.52
C GLY A 24 -10.23 -1.93 3.27
N LEU A 25 -10.00 -2.67 4.37
CA LEU A 25 -11.08 -3.20 5.19
C LEU A 25 -11.88 -2.10 5.90
N SER A 26 -11.23 -1.02 6.34
CA SER A 26 -11.92 0.10 7.00
C SER A 26 -12.82 0.91 6.06
N LYS A 27 -12.61 0.82 4.73
CA LYS A 27 -13.47 1.48 3.73
C LYS A 27 -14.82 0.77 3.55
N ILE A 28 -14.91 -0.54 3.79
CA ILE A 28 -16.14 -1.34 3.61
C ILE A 28 -17.32 -0.83 4.45
N PRO A 29 -17.18 -0.57 5.76
CA PRO A 29 -18.27 0.00 6.56
C PRO A 29 -18.48 1.50 6.30
N ALA A 30 -17.59 2.17 5.56
CA ALA A 30 -17.57 3.62 5.37
C ALA A 30 -17.63 4.02 3.88
N ILE A 31 -18.29 3.22 3.04
CA ILE A 31 -18.30 3.41 1.57
C ILE A 31 -18.81 4.81 1.21
N GLU A 32 -19.97 5.21 1.73
CA GLU A 32 -20.59 6.51 1.38
C GLU A 32 -19.67 7.69 1.71
N GLY A 33 -19.05 7.69 2.90
CA GLY A 33 -18.13 8.73 3.31
C GLY A 33 -16.87 8.79 2.45
N ASN A 34 -16.31 7.63 2.09
CA ASN A 34 -15.14 7.58 1.21
C ASN A 34 -15.49 8.00 -0.23
N VAL A 35 -16.66 7.61 -0.75
CA VAL A 35 -17.15 8.05 -2.06
C VAL A 35 -17.29 9.57 -2.10
N GLY A 36 -17.95 10.16 -1.10
CA GLY A 36 -18.08 11.62 -1.01
C GLY A 36 -16.72 12.30 -0.94
N TYR A 37 -15.78 11.74 -0.16
CA TYR A 37 -14.41 12.25 -0.09
C TYR A 37 -13.66 12.18 -1.43
N MET A 38 -13.78 11.06 -2.17
CA MET A 38 -13.19 10.92 -3.51
C MET A 38 -13.76 11.96 -4.48
N GLU A 39 -15.07 12.17 -4.47
CA GLU A 39 -15.75 13.10 -5.38
C GLU A 39 -15.38 14.56 -5.10
N MET A 40 -15.12 14.94 -3.83
CA MET A 40 -14.60 16.28 -3.50
C MET A 40 -13.26 16.59 -4.19
N PHE A 41 -12.45 15.57 -4.47
CA PHE A 41 -11.17 15.69 -5.19
C PHE A 41 -11.30 15.38 -6.70
N GLY A 42 -12.53 15.28 -7.22
CA GLY A 42 -12.78 14.98 -8.63
C GLY A 42 -12.50 13.53 -9.04
N VAL A 43 -12.32 12.63 -8.06
CA VAL A 43 -12.14 11.19 -8.32
C VAL A 43 -13.51 10.51 -8.36
N PRO A 44 -13.87 9.80 -9.43
CA PRO A 44 -15.17 9.15 -9.53
C PRO A 44 -15.41 8.15 -8.38
N GLY A 45 -16.55 8.28 -7.69
CA GLY A 45 -16.92 7.43 -6.55
C GLY A 45 -16.89 5.92 -6.82
N LEU A 46 -17.16 5.51 -8.06
CA LEU A 46 -17.10 4.10 -8.49
C LEU A 46 -15.71 3.47 -8.27
N LEU A 47 -14.64 4.27 -8.24
CA LEU A 47 -13.27 3.80 -8.00
C LEU A 47 -13.03 3.33 -6.55
N ILE A 48 -14.01 3.46 -5.65
CA ILE A 48 -13.92 2.91 -4.29
C ILE A 48 -13.74 1.39 -4.32
N TRP A 49 -14.43 0.68 -5.22
CA TRP A 49 -14.38 -0.78 -5.32
C TRP A 49 -13.02 -1.31 -5.78
N PRO A 50 -12.44 -0.84 -6.91
CA PRO A 50 -11.09 -1.24 -7.28
C PRO A 50 -10.03 -0.77 -6.27
N THR A 51 -10.26 0.33 -5.55
CA THR A 51 -9.37 0.76 -4.46
C THR A 51 -9.36 -0.25 -3.32
N ILE A 52 -10.53 -0.64 -2.80
CA ILE A 52 -10.65 -1.67 -1.75
C ILE A 52 -10.02 -2.99 -2.21
N LEU A 53 -10.33 -3.41 -3.44
CA LEU A 53 -9.78 -4.64 -4.00
C LEU A 53 -8.24 -4.59 -4.06
N LEU A 54 -7.68 -3.49 -4.58
CA LEU A 54 -6.23 -3.31 -4.68
C LEU A 54 -5.57 -3.32 -3.31
N GLU A 55 -6.09 -2.57 -2.34
CA GLU A 55 -5.52 -2.47 -1.00
C GLU A 55 -5.58 -3.81 -0.24
N VAL A 56 -6.73 -4.49 -0.26
CA VAL A 56 -6.89 -5.75 0.47
C VAL A 56 -6.15 -6.89 -0.22
N VAL A 57 -6.41 -7.12 -1.52
CA VAL A 57 -5.80 -8.24 -2.24
C VAL A 57 -4.32 -8.00 -2.47
N GLY A 58 -3.94 -6.80 -2.89
CA GLY A 58 -2.53 -6.41 -3.05
C GLY A 58 -1.78 -6.49 -1.72
N GLY A 59 -2.41 -6.04 -0.63
CA GLY A 59 -1.84 -6.15 0.72
C GLY A 59 -1.61 -7.60 1.14
N ILE A 60 -2.59 -8.49 0.94
CA ILE A 60 -2.45 -9.93 1.24
C ILE A 60 -1.35 -10.57 0.38
N MET A 61 -1.35 -10.30 -0.94
CA MET A 61 -0.33 -10.79 -1.87
C MET A 61 1.07 -10.36 -1.42
N LEU A 62 1.22 -9.09 -1.05
CA LEU A 62 2.45 -8.55 -0.49
C LEU A 62 2.81 -9.29 0.80
N ALA A 63 1.92 -9.40 1.79
CA ALA A 63 2.19 -10.03 3.09
C ALA A 63 2.76 -11.45 2.95
N ILE A 64 2.07 -12.32 2.19
CA ILE A 64 2.49 -13.71 1.98
C ILE A 64 3.64 -13.83 0.97
N GLY A 65 3.96 -12.75 0.28
CA GLY A 65 5.03 -12.68 -0.70
C GLY A 65 4.68 -13.25 -2.06
N PHE A 66 3.40 -13.51 -2.36
CA PHE A 66 2.98 -14.02 -3.66
C PHE A 66 2.96 -12.90 -4.70
N LYS A 67 3.76 -13.04 -5.77
CA LYS A 67 3.98 -12.00 -6.79
C LYS A 67 4.30 -10.64 -6.16
N ALA A 68 5.09 -10.64 -5.08
CA ALA A 68 5.25 -9.45 -4.24
C ALA A 68 5.81 -8.23 -4.99
N ARG A 69 6.65 -8.41 -6.01
CA ARG A 69 7.17 -7.30 -6.83
C ARG A 69 6.04 -6.57 -7.57
N TRP A 70 5.08 -7.32 -8.09
CA TRP A 70 3.91 -6.77 -8.78
C TRP A 70 2.94 -6.11 -7.79
N ALA A 71 2.69 -6.76 -6.64
CA ALA A 71 1.89 -6.17 -5.57
C ALA A 71 2.50 -4.85 -5.06
N ALA A 72 3.82 -4.84 -4.81
CA ALA A 72 4.55 -3.66 -4.37
C ALA A 72 4.53 -2.53 -5.43
N ALA A 73 4.67 -2.86 -6.71
CA ALA A 73 4.58 -1.87 -7.79
C ALA A 73 3.19 -1.23 -7.84
N ALA A 74 2.12 -2.03 -7.77
CA ALA A 74 0.75 -1.52 -7.82
C ALA A 74 0.41 -0.69 -6.56
N LEU A 75 0.71 -1.20 -5.36
CA LEU A 75 0.45 -0.50 -4.10
C LEU A 75 1.32 0.75 -3.93
N GLY A 76 2.58 0.71 -4.36
CA GLY A 76 3.48 1.86 -4.32
C GLY A 76 3.03 2.97 -5.28
N ALA A 77 2.66 2.62 -6.51
CA ALA A 77 2.09 3.58 -7.45
C ALA A 77 0.77 4.18 -6.90
N PHE A 78 -0.09 3.34 -6.33
CA PHE A 78 -1.32 3.79 -5.68
C PHE A 78 -1.04 4.76 -4.52
N SER A 79 -0.11 4.46 -3.61
CA SER A 79 0.27 5.36 -2.52
C SER A 79 0.77 6.71 -3.03
N LEU A 80 1.62 6.70 -4.07
CA LEU A 80 2.14 7.94 -4.64
C LEU A 80 1.02 8.78 -5.28
N VAL A 81 0.13 8.15 -6.04
CA VAL A 81 -1.04 8.83 -6.63
C VAL A 81 -1.98 9.36 -5.54
N ALA A 82 -2.26 8.57 -4.50
CA ALA A 82 -3.10 8.99 -3.38
C ALA A 82 -2.51 10.21 -2.65
N ALA A 83 -1.19 10.26 -2.45
CA ALA A 83 -0.52 11.43 -1.87
C ALA A 83 -0.72 12.70 -2.71
N LEU A 84 -0.56 12.58 -4.03
CA LEU A 84 -0.65 13.70 -4.97
C LEU A 84 -2.07 14.20 -5.22
N ILE A 85 -3.09 13.38 -4.91
CA ILE A 85 -4.49 13.76 -5.05
C ILE A 85 -5.05 14.26 -3.71
N PHE A 86 -4.91 13.48 -2.64
CA PHE A 86 -5.65 13.71 -1.40
C PHE A 86 -4.87 14.53 -0.36
N HIS A 87 -3.53 14.59 -0.46
CA HIS A 87 -2.68 15.10 0.61
C HIS A 87 -1.77 16.26 0.20
N THR A 88 -2.33 17.22 -0.55
CA THR A 88 -1.58 18.37 -1.11
C THR A 88 -1.83 19.70 -0.39
N ASP A 89 -2.65 19.74 0.66
CA ASP A 89 -2.77 20.91 1.52
C ASP A 89 -1.59 20.99 2.50
N PHE A 90 -0.48 21.57 2.05
CA PHE A 90 0.72 21.72 2.86
C PHE A 90 0.62 22.79 3.96
N SER A 91 -0.54 23.44 4.12
CA SER A 91 -0.80 24.28 5.30
C SER A 91 -1.34 23.48 6.48
N ASN A 92 -1.84 22.26 6.22
CA ASN A 92 -2.40 21.35 7.22
C ASN A 92 -1.38 20.27 7.61
N GLN A 93 -0.98 20.26 8.89
CA GLN A 93 0.01 19.32 9.42
C GLN A 93 -0.39 17.83 9.25
N MET A 94 -1.69 17.53 9.31
CA MET A 94 -2.19 16.17 9.11
C MET A 94 -1.97 15.70 7.67
N GLU A 95 -2.22 16.59 6.70
CA GLU A 95 -2.04 16.31 5.28
C GLU A 95 -0.55 16.15 4.93
N ILE A 96 0.33 17.00 5.47
CA ILE A 96 1.79 16.82 5.34
C ILE A 96 2.21 15.44 5.84
N THR A 97 1.68 15.03 7.00
CA THR A 97 2.01 13.73 7.60
C THR A 97 1.55 12.58 6.71
N ASN A 98 0.33 12.65 6.17
CA ASN A 98 -0.20 11.65 5.26
C ASN A 98 0.52 11.60 3.91
N PHE A 99 0.93 12.76 3.38
CA PHE A 99 1.76 12.86 2.19
C PHE A 99 3.10 12.15 2.39
N LEU A 100 3.84 12.52 3.44
CA LEU A 100 5.14 11.93 3.75
C LEU A 100 5.04 10.43 4.08
N LYS A 101 3.98 10.00 4.77
CA LYS A 101 3.68 8.59 5.00
C LYS A 101 3.58 7.82 3.67
N ASN A 102 2.81 8.32 2.70
CA ASN A 102 2.66 7.66 1.40
C ASN A 102 3.97 7.65 0.58
N VAL A 103 4.77 8.72 0.65
CA VAL A 103 6.10 8.76 0.03
C VAL A 103 7.03 7.73 0.67
N ALA A 104 7.05 7.63 2.00
CA ALA A 104 7.85 6.64 2.73
C ALA A 104 7.43 5.20 2.41
N ILE A 105 6.13 4.92 2.33
CA ILE A 105 5.58 3.63 1.90
C ILE A 105 6.04 3.30 0.49
N THR A 106 5.94 4.26 -0.43
CA THR A 106 6.42 4.10 -1.82
C THR A 106 7.91 3.75 -1.83
N GLY A 107 8.74 4.42 -1.02
CA GLY A 107 10.15 4.07 -0.83
C GLY A 107 10.34 2.63 -0.37
N GLY A 108 9.59 2.18 0.64
CA GLY A 108 9.60 0.78 1.08
C GLY A 108 9.22 -0.21 -0.02
N MET A 109 8.23 0.13 -0.85
CA MET A 109 7.84 -0.68 -2.01
C MET A 109 8.95 -0.76 -3.05
N LEU A 110 9.68 0.33 -3.31
CA LEU A 110 10.84 0.32 -4.21
C LEU A 110 11.92 -0.65 -3.74
N TYR A 111 12.16 -0.76 -2.43
CA TYR A 111 13.07 -1.78 -1.89
C TYR A 111 12.56 -3.20 -2.13
N VAL A 112 11.26 -3.47 -1.94
CA VAL A 112 10.67 -4.80 -2.25
C VAL A 112 10.78 -5.11 -3.74
N ILE A 113 10.56 -4.11 -4.60
CA ILE A 113 10.72 -4.24 -6.05
C ILE A 113 12.18 -4.51 -6.38
N ALA A 114 13.15 -3.78 -5.85
CA ALA A 114 14.56 -3.96 -6.21
C ALA A 114 15.09 -5.33 -5.74
N PHE A 115 14.91 -5.64 -4.45
CA PHE A 115 15.57 -6.75 -3.78
C PHE A 115 14.71 -8.02 -3.68
N GLY A 116 13.43 -7.94 -4.08
CA GLY A 116 12.52 -9.07 -4.08
C GLY A 116 11.89 -9.38 -2.72
N PRO A 117 11.08 -10.45 -2.64
CA PRO A 117 10.21 -10.70 -1.50
C PRO A 117 10.92 -11.29 -0.27
N GLY A 118 12.15 -11.78 -0.39
CA GLY A 118 12.86 -12.49 0.69
C GLY A 118 12.55 -13.99 0.75
N ALA A 119 13.31 -14.72 1.58
CA ALA A 119 13.34 -16.19 1.57
C ALA A 119 12.05 -16.89 2.05
N LEU A 120 11.22 -16.21 2.84
CA LEU A 120 9.95 -16.75 3.36
C LEU A 120 8.74 -16.34 2.50
N ALA A 121 8.95 -15.94 1.24
CA ALA A 121 7.86 -15.72 0.29
C ALA A 121 7.27 -17.05 -0.20
N VAL A 122 5.95 -17.09 -0.39
CA VAL A 122 5.26 -18.28 -0.92
C VAL A 122 5.78 -18.71 -2.29
N ASP A 123 6.24 -17.78 -3.13
CA ASP A 123 6.79 -18.05 -4.46
C ASP A 123 8.33 -17.99 -4.52
N ALA A 124 9.03 -17.94 -3.38
CA ALA A 124 10.50 -17.86 -3.33
C ALA A 124 11.24 -19.08 -3.91
N ARG A 125 10.53 -20.16 -4.24
CA ARG A 125 11.10 -21.45 -4.68
C ARG A 125 10.72 -21.84 -6.12
N LYS A 126 10.39 -20.88 -6.98
CA LYS A 126 10.14 -21.13 -8.40
C LYS A 126 11.27 -20.60 -9.26
#